data_AF-A0A2W6YXE3-F1
#
_entry.id   AF-A0A2W6YXE3-F1
#
_cell.length_a   1.000
_cell.length_b   1.000
_cell.length_c   1.000
_cell.angle_alpha   90.00
_cell.angle_beta   90.00
_cell.angle_gamma   90.00
#
_symmetry.space_group_name_H-M   'P 1'
#
loop_
_entity.id
_entity.type
_entity.pdbx_description
1 polymer ?
#
loop_
_entity_poly.entity_id
_entity_poly.type
_entity_poly.pdbx_seq_one_letter_code
_entity_poly.pdbx_strand_id
1 'polypeptide(L)' 'TNPPPSGTSQRRVVAADGSTTVFKGPGAEFGEARSVPNGSIVTITGRTSGNWTELVEGGWIFSFELEPI' A
#
# COMPACT_ATOMS: atom_id res chain seq x y z
N THR A 1 -11.61 18.78 -4.36
CA THR A 1 -11.12 17.86 -3.31
C THR A 1 -11.39 16.44 -3.77
N ASN A 2 -10.38 15.57 -3.74
CA ASN A 2 -10.53 14.16 -4.11
C ASN A 2 -11.46 13.50 -3.06
N PRO A 3 -12.55 12.81 -3.45
CA PRO A 3 -13.47 12.22 -2.48
C PRO A 3 -12.74 11.21 -1.59
N PRO A 4 -13.09 11.09 -0.29
CA PRO A 4 -12.57 10.04 0.55
C PRO A 4 -12.91 8.71 -0.14
N PRO A 5 -11.90 7.89 -0.45
CA PRO A 5 -12.12 6.67 -1.19
C PRO A 5 -12.96 5.72 -0.33
N SER A 6 -13.91 5.08 -0.99
CA SER A 6 -14.97 4.28 -0.38
C SER A 6 -14.39 3.23 0.57
N GLY A 7 -14.57 3.44 1.88
CA GLY A 7 -14.23 2.44 2.90
C GLY A 7 -12.73 2.22 3.08
N THR A 8 -12.07 3.13 3.80
CA THR A 8 -10.73 2.86 4.30
C THR A 8 -10.72 1.58 5.12
N SER A 9 -9.77 0.69 4.87
CA SER A 9 -9.65 -0.60 5.57
C SER A 9 -8.22 -0.81 6.04
N GLN A 10 -8.04 -1.56 7.13
CA GLN A 10 -6.71 -1.94 7.59
C GLN A 10 -6.24 -3.23 6.89
N ARG A 11 -4.94 -3.30 6.63
CA ARG A 11 -4.25 -4.47 6.07
C ARG A 11 -2.94 -4.70 6.81
N ARG A 12 -2.54 -5.96 6.93
CA ARG A 12 -1.21 -6.32 7.43
C ARG A 12 -0.26 -6.44 6.24
N VAL A 13 0.91 -5.81 6.37
CA VAL A 13 2.02 -5.98 5.44
C VAL A 13 2.64 -7.36 5.63
N VAL A 14 2.78 -8.11 4.54
CA VAL A 14 3.45 -9.41 4.47
C VAL A 14 4.55 -9.33 3.43
N ALA A 15 5.78 -9.11 3.91
CA ALA A 15 6.96 -8.94 3.08
C ALA A 15 7.97 -10.07 3.32
N ALA A 16 8.50 -10.65 2.25
CA ALA A 16 9.44 -11.76 2.30
C ALA A 16 10.78 -11.37 2.96
N ASP A 17 11.29 -10.19 2.63
CA ASP A 17 12.62 -9.71 3.05
C ASP A 17 12.57 -8.82 4.31
N GLY A 18 11.55 -9.01 5.16
CA GLY A 18 11.37 -8.27 6.41
C GLY A 18 10.84 -6.84 6.25
N SER A 19 10.78 -6.29 5.04
CA SER A 19 10.10 -5.02 4.72
C SER A 19 9.68 -4.97 3.25
N THR A 20 8.67 -4.15 2.93
CA THR A 20 8.28 -3.83 1.55
C THR A 20 8.46 -2.34 1.26
N THR A 21 8.61 -2.01 -0.02
CA THR A 21 8.72 -0.63 -0.49
C THR A 21 7.35 -0.06 -0.85
N VAL A 22 7.07 1.13 -0.34
CA VAL A 22 5.97 1.99 -0.79
C VAL A 22 6.48 2.83 -1.94
N PHE A 23 5.75 2.84 -3.06
CA PHE A 23 6.07 3.61 -4.26
C PHE A 23 5.23 4.88 -4.34
N LYS A 24 5.74 5.91 -5.04
CA LYS A 24 5.03 7.19 -5.21
C LYS A 24 3.81 7.09 -6.15
N GLY A 25 3.70 6.00 -6.90
CA GLY A 25 2.59 5.69 -7.80
C GLY A 25 2.46 4.17 -8.00
N PRO A 26 1.45 3.72 -8.76
CA PRO A 26 1.16 2.31 -8.98
C PRO A 26 2.12 1.68 -10.01
N GLY A 27 3.40 1.65 -9.69
CA GLY A 27 4.46 1.18 -10.57
C GLY A 27 5.86 1.54 -10.04
N ALA A 28 6.86 0.73 -10.38
CA ALA A 28 8.24 0.99 -9.99
C ALA A 28 8.81 2.25 -10.67
N GLU A 29 8.29 2.62 -11.84
CA GLU A 29 8.66 3.81 -12.60
C GLU A 29 8.37 5.14 -11.88
N PHE A 30 7.47 5.13 -10.89
CA PHE A 30 7.16 6.30 -10.08
C PHE A 30 8.20 6.55 -8.98
N GLY A 31 9.09 5.58 -8.75
CA GLY A 31 10.14 5.63 -7.74
C GLY A 31 9.64 5.35 -6.32
N GLU A 32 10.61 5.06 -5.46
CA GLU A 32 10.38 4.68 -4.07
C GLU A 32 10.04 5.91 -3.21
N ALA A 33 9.11 5.72 -2.27
CA ALA A 33 8.70 6.73 -1.30
C ALA A 33 9.26 6.43 0.10
N ARG A 34 9.08 5.20 0.59
CA ARG A 34 9.55 4.72 1.90
C ARG A 34 9.56 3.20 1.97
N SER A 35 10.21 2.63 2.98
CA SER A 35 10.08 1.22 3.34
C SER A 35 9.14 1.04 4.53
N VAL A 36 8.39 -0.07 4.56
CA VAL A 36 7.47 -0.45 5.62
C VAL A 36 7.84 -1.85 6.12
N PRO A 37 8.12 -2.02 7.43
CA PRO A 37 8.46 -3.33 8.00
C PRO A 37 7.35 -4.36 7.85
N ASN A 38 7.74 -5.63 7.70
CA ASN A 38 6.84 -6.78 7.71
C ASN A 38 6.00 -6.81 9.00
N GLY A 39 4.74 -7.18 8.88
CA GLY A 39 3.79 -7.24 9.98
C GLY A 39 3.18 -5.89 10.38
N SER A 40 3.64 -4.77 9.81
CA SER A 40 3.03 -3.45 10.03
C SER A 40 1.58 -3.44 9.59
N ILE A 41 0.74 -2.67 10.30
CA ILE A 41 -0.64 -2.42 9.88
C ILE A 41 -0.68 -1.10 9.12
N VAL A 42 -1.18 -1.14 7.89
CA VAL A 42 -1.40 0.04 7.04
C VAL A 42 -2.89 0.24 6.79
N THR A 43 -3.28 1.49 6.58
CA THR A 43 -4.66 1.79 6.16
C THR A 43 -4.67 2.04 4.66
N ILE A 44 -5.52 1.31 3.94
CA ILE A 44 -5.70 1.44 2.50
C ILE A 44 -6.90 2.32 2.19
N THR A 45 -6.84 3.00 1.06
CA THR A 45 -7.95 3.82 0.56
C THR A 45 -9.09 2.97 -0.01
N GLY A 46 -8.81 1.72 -0.38
CA GLY A 46 -9.70 0.90 -1.20
C GLY A 46 -9.51 1.13 -2.70
N ARG A 47 -8.67 2.10 -3.10
CA ARG A 47 -8.28 2.28 -4.51
C ARG A 47 -7.19 1.28 -4.88
N THR A 48 -7.37 0.69 -6.04
CA THR A 48 -6.40 -0.22 -6.65
C THR A 48 -6.12 0.22 -8.09
N SER A 49 -4.93 -0.12 -8.57
CA SER A 49 -4.52 0.09 -9.96
C SER A 49 -3.62 -1.06 -10.36
N GLY A 50 -4.13 -1.98 -11.19
CA GLY A 50 -3.46 -3.25 -11.45
C GLY A 50 -3.17 -4.01 -10.16
N ASN A 51 -1.91 -4.38 -9.94
CA ASN A 51 -1.46 -5.13 -8.76
C ASN A 51 -1.07 -4.22 -7.57
N TRP A 52 -1.48 -2.95 -7.59
CA TRP A 52 -1.13 -1.97 -6.57
C TRP A 52 -2.35 -1.54 -5.76
N THR A 53 -2.14 -1.34 -4.46
CA THR A 53 -3.12 -0.78 -3.54
C THR A 53 -2.59 0.53 -2.96
N GLU A 54 -3.43 1.56 -2.96
CA GLU A 54 -3.06 2.87 -2.44
C GLU A 54 -3.27 2.94 -0.92
N LEU A 55 -2.29 3.54 -0.23
CA LEU A 55 -2.32 3.80 1.20
C LEU A 55 -2.97 5.16 1.50
N VAL A 56 -3.69 5.25 2.62
CA VAL A 56 -4.24 6.53 3.12
C VAL A 56 -3.13 7.53 3.45
N GLU A 57 -1.99 7.04 3.95
CA GLU A 57 -0.79 7.86 4.23
C GLU A 57 -0.05 8.29 2.96
N GLY A 58 -0.54 7.88 1.79
CA GLY A 58 0.09 8.14 0.50
C GLY A 58 1.03 7.02 0.06
N GLY A 59 1.13 6.90 -1.26
CA GLY A 59 1.92 5.87 -1.93
C GLY A 59 1.19 4.54 -2.12
N TRP A 60 1.88 3.60 -2.73
CA TRP A 60 1.32 2.36 -3.24
C TRP A 60 2.19 1.16 -2.84
N ILE A 61 1.56 0.08 -2.39
CA ILE A 61 2.22 -1.22 -2.12
C ILE A 61 1.62 -2.25 -3.07
N PHE A 62 2.40 -3.29 -3.43
CA PHE A 62 1.86 -4.41 -4.17
C PHE A 62 0.77 -5.14 -3.37
N SER A 63 -0.37 -5.38 -3.99
CA SER A 63 -1.54 -5.95 -3.32
C SER A 63 -1.30 -7.35 -2.75
N PHE A 64 -0.36 -8.14 -3.30
CA PHE A 64 -0.04 -9.47 -2.78
C PHE A 64 0.71 -9.42 -1.45
N GLU A 65 1.30 -8.27 -1.10
CA GLU A 65 1.98 -8.04 0.18
C GLU A 65 1.02 -7.48 1.24
N LEU A 66 -0.29 -7.44 0.96
CA LEU A 66 -1.30 -6.90 1.86
C LEU A 66 -2.38 -7.94 2.17
N GLU A 67 -2.35 -8.46 3.39
CA GLU A 67 -3.37 -9.40 3.87
C GLU A 67 -4.47 -8.67 4.67
N PRO A 68 -5.73 -9.13 4.59
CA PRO A 68 -6.77 -8.71 5.53
C PRO A 68 -6.34 -8.97 6.98
N ILE A 69 -6.81 -8.13 7.90
CA ILE A 69 -6.71 -8.39 9.35
C ILE A 69 -7.93 -9.15 9.86
#